data_AF-B2A176-F1
#
_entry.id   AF-B2A176-F1
#
_cell.length_a   1.000
_cell.length_b   1.000
_cell.length_c   1.000
_cell.angle_alpha   90.00
_cell.angle_beta   90.00
_cell.angle_gamma   90.00
#
_symmetry.space_group_name_H-M   'P 1'
#
loop_
_entity.id
_entity.type
_entity.pdbx_description
1 polymer ?
#
loop_
_entity_poly.entity_id
_entity_poly.type
_entity_poly.pdbx_seq_one_letter_code
_entity_poly.pdbx_strand_id
1 'polypeptide(L)'
;MEVTLSLDKDPNIPIEYVEIIGNFTKYQNSLLMEEDKDCWLKTIKLPPGEHLYAFLINGNLRLNDPKANIYMLDNDDQIWSVIIINERGERLYNNQKYSVHIEEYKLSSVMSEKPIKNHKRQYDRFLDQKIVARFLFTQVTGLHSITTAWYTPQGNLFQVSENYLIETNSKETQTKMLWFWLDLRNSKHQLPCGLWTLKLFVDGAFILEDKFQLLEKGYYSIRGDV
;
A
#
# COMPACT_ATOMS: atom_id res chain seq x y z
N MET A 1 -3.89 29.53 -2.33
CA MET A 1 -2.61 29.28 -1.63
C MET A 1 -1.70 28.50 -2.56
N GLU A 2 -0.41 28.86 -2.63
CA GLU A 2 0.59 28.00 -3.27
C GLU A 2 1.02 26.91 -2.30
N VAL A 3 1.00 25.66 -2.76
CA VAL A 3 1.41 24.49 -1.97
C VAL A 3 2.40 23.69 -2.78
N THR A 4 3.54 23.35 -2.17
CA THR A 4 4.52 22.45 -2.74
C THR A 4 4.32 21.07 -2.15
N LEU A 5 3.99 20.11 -3.02
CA LEU A 5 3.96 18.69 -2.70
C LEU A 5 5.32 18.08 -3.01
N SER A 6 5.80 17.20 -2.14
CA SER A 6 7.10 16.55 -2.30
C SER A 6 7.05 15.08 -1.90
N LEU A 7 7.63 14.20 -2.70
CA LEU A 7 7.87 12.81 -2.35
C LEU A 7 9.38 12.56 -2.29
N ASP A 8 9.89 12.15 -1.13
CA ASP A 8 11.31 11.82 -0.98
C ASP A 8 11.65 10.56 -1.77
N LYS A 9 12.87 10.50 -2.32
CA LYS A 9 13.36 9.28 -2.96
C LYS A 9 13.59 8.22 -1.90
N ASP A 10 13.02 7.04 -2.10
CA ASP A 10 13.23 5.87 -1.26
C ASP A 10 13.95 4.79 -2.08
N PRO A 11 15.15 4.31 -1.66
CA PRO A 11 15.86 3.27 -2.39
C PRO A 11 15.07 1.94 -2.49
N ASN A 12 14.08 1.74 -1.62
CA ASN A 12 13.19 0.59 -1.66
C ASN A 12 12.03 0.77 -2.66
N ILE A 13 11.90 1.91 -3.32
CA ILE A 13 10.88 2.16 -4.34
C ILE A 13 11.59 2.53 -5.64
N PRO A 14 11.55 1.71 -6.69
CA PRO A 14 12.10 2.11 -7.98
C PRO A 14 11.20 3.19 -8.58
N ILE A 15 11.65 4.45 -8.57
CA ILE A 15 10.89 5.59 -9.09
C ILE A 15 11.57 6.08 -10.37
N GLU A 16 10.85 6.00 -11.50
CA GLU A 16 11.24 6.58 -12.79
C GLU A 16 10.57 7.93 -12.99
N TYR A 17 9.31 8.07 -12.55
CA TYR A 17 8.60 9.33 -12.53
C TYR A 17 7.46 9.31 -11.50
N VAL A 18 7.05 10.50 -11.07
CA VAL A 18 5.95 10.67 -10.12
C VAL A 18 4.93 11.64 -10.68
N GLU A 19 3.67 11.26 -10.56
CA GLU A 19 2.52 12.05 -10.92
C GLU A 19 1.67 12.35 -9.69
N ILE A 20 0.98 13.49 -9.70
CA ILE A 20 -0.03 13.82 -8.69
C ILE A 20 -1.41 13.65 -9.31
N ILE A 21 -2.25 12.87 -8.66
CA ILE A 21 -3.67 12.71 -8.98
C ILE A 21 -4.51 13.23 -7.82
N GLY A 22 -5.69 13.79 -8.10
CA GLY A 22 -6.55 14.34 -7.07
C GLY A 22 -7.85 14.93 -7.61
N ASN A 23 -8.65 15.50 -6.73
CA ASN A 23 -9.93 16.11 -7.12
C ASN A 23 -9.73 17.29 -8.09
N PHE A 24 -8.67 18.08 -7.91
CA PHE A 24 -8.28 19.18 -8.80
C PHE A 24 -7.81 18.70 -10.19
N THR A 25 -7.45 17.43 -10.36
CA THR A 25 -7.20 16.81 -11.68
C THR A 25 -8.36 15.96 -12.19
N LYS A 26 -9.49 15.96 -11.48
CA LYS A 26 -10.65 15.09 -11.70
C LYS A 26 -10.32 13.60 -11.65
N TYR A 27 -9.28 13.20 -10.92
CA TYR A 27 -8.81 11.82 -10.75
C TYR A 27 -8.36 11.09 -12.03
N GLN A 28 -8.54 11.68 -13.21
CA GLN A 28 -8.23 11.10 -14.51
C GLN A 28 -7.01 11.73 -15.16
N ASN A 29 -6.74 12.99 -14.86
CA ASN A 29 -5.51 13.65 -15.29
C ASN A 29 -4.48 13.57 -14.16
N SER A 30 -3.21 13.64 -14.55
CA SER A 30 -2.08 13.68 -13.64
C SER A 30 -1.28 14.95 -13.84
N LEU A 31 -0.58 15.39 -12.79
CA LEU A 31 0.43 16.43 -12.87
C LEU A 31 1.80 15.81 -12.65
N LEU A 32 2.66 15.83 -13.68
CA LEU A 32 4.03 15.34 -13.57
C LEU A 32 4.84 16.21 -12.60
N MET A 33 5.51 15.55 -11.65
CA MET A 33 6.44 16.16 -10.70
C MET A 33 7.82 16.33 -11.33
N GLU A 34 8.55 17.33 -10.85
CA GLU A 34 9.93 17.60 -11.24
C GLU A 34 10.87 16.81 -10.33
N GLU A 35 11.85 16.13 -10.91
CA GLU A 35 12.89 15.44 -10.15
C GLU A 35 13.91 16.46 -9.61
N ASP A 36 14.14 16.44 -8.31
CA ASP A 36 15.26 17.11 -7.65
C ASP A 36 16.22 16.04 -7.08
N LYS A 37 17.32 16.46 -6.44
CA LYS A 37 18.38 15.56 -5.94
C LYS A 37 17.83 14.42 -5.09
N ASP A 38 17.03 14.77 -4.08
CA ASP A 38 16.59 13.83 -3.03
C ASP A 38 15.07 13.61 -3.02
N CYS A 39 14.32 14.30 -3.88
CA CYS A 39 12.86 14.21 -3.91
C CYS A 39 12.28 14.52 -5.29
N TRP A 40 10.99 14.25 -5.44
CA TRP A 40 10.12 14.71 -6.53
C TRP A 40 9.26 15.84 -6.00
N LEU A 41 9.10 16.94 -6.74
CA LEU A 41 8.35 18.11 -6.27
C LEU A 41 7.38 18.68 -7.32
N LYS A 42 6.30 19.29 -6.83
CA LYS A 42 5.40 20.10 -7.65
C LYS A 42 4.73 21.20 -6.82
N THR A 43 4.77 22.42 -7.32
CA THR A 43 4.00 23.53 -6.73
C THR A 43 2.69 23.73 -7.48
N ILE A 44 1.60 23.76 -6.73
CA ILE A 44 0.22 23.93 -7.23
C ILE A 44 -0.49 25.06 -6.51
N LYS A 45 -1.36 25.78 -7.23
CA LYS A 45 -2.25 26.80 -6.66
C LYS A 45 -3.59 26.17 -6.31
N LEU A 46 -3.91 26.12 -5.03
CA LEU A 46 -5.15 25.57 -4.52
C LEU A 46 -6.06 26.68 -3.96
N PRO A 47 -7.35 26.74 -4.35
CA PRO A 47 -8.33 27.65 -3.73
C PRO A 47 -8.72 27.19 -2.31
N PRO A 48 -9.49 27.97 -1.55
CA PRO A 48 -10.19 27.46 -0.36
C PRO A 48 -10.98 26.18 -0.66
N GLY A 49 -11.04 25.28 0.32
CA GLY A 49 -11.71 23.98 0.22
C GLY A 49 -10.81 22.79 0.58
N GLU A 50 -11.36 21.60 0.37
CA GLU A 50 -10.70 20.31 0.57
C GLU A 50 -10.08 19.82 -0.75
N HIS A 51 -8.80 19.47 -0.71
CA HIS A 51 -8.04 19.01 -1.87
C HIS A 51 -7.49 17.62 -1.59
N LEU A 52 -8.17 16.60 -2.13
CA LEU A 52 -7.74 15.21 -2.07
C LEU A 52 -6.63 14.97 -3.10
N TYR A 53 -5.58 14.27 -2.70
CA TYR A 53 -4.49 13.91 -3.61
C TYR A 53 -3.77 12.62 -3.19
N ALA A 54 -3.07 12.02 -4.14
CA ALA A 54 -2.15 10.91 -3.96
C ALA A 54 -1.02 11.02 -4.99
N PHE A 55 0.10 10.35 -4.72
CA PHE A 55 1.16 10.15 -5.70
C PHE A 55 0.88 8.89 -6.52
N LEU A 56 1.07 8.98 -7.83
CA LEU A 56 1.07 7.87 -8.75
C LEU A 56 2.49 7.68 -9.27
N ILE A 57 3.17 6.66 -8.75
CA ILE A 57 4.56 6.34 -9.07
C ILE A 57 4.56 5.39 -10.28
N ASN A 58 5.32 5.73 -11.31
CA ASN A 58 5.46 4.98 -12.56
C ASN A 58 4.10 4.61 -13.20
N GLY A 59 3.08 5.47 -13.02
CA GLY A 59 1.75 5.30 -13.59
C GLY A 59 0.88 4.21 -12.95
N ASN A 60 1.36 3.45 -11.96
CA ASN A 60 0.62 2.29 -11.43
C ASN A 60 0.69 2.07 -9.92
N LEU A 61 1.72 2.58 -9.23
CA LEU A 61 1.81 2.51 -7.78
C LEU A 61 1.23 3.78 -7.16
N ARG A 62 -0.05 3.73 -6.79
CA ARG A 62 -0.71 4.81 -6.05
C ARG A 62 -0.35 4.71 -4.57
N LEU A 63 0.20 5.78 -4.01
CA LEU A 63 0.48 5.93 -2.58
C LEU A 63 -0.01 7.30 -2.09
N ASN A 64 -0.49 7.34 -0.86
CA ASN A 64 -0.73 8.61 -0.17
C ASN A 64 0.60 9.31 0.13
N ASP A 65 0.57 10.62 0.35
CA ASP A 65 1.74 11.37 0.81
C ASP A 65 2.03 11.02 2.27
N PRO A 66 3.20 10.42 2.59
CA PRO A 66 3.60 10.09 3.96
C PRO A 66 3.73 11.31 4.88
N LYS A 67 3.89 12.50 4.30
CA LYS A 67 4.00 13.78 5.00
C LYS A 67 2.65 14.48 5.12
N ALA A 68 1.57 13.89 4.61
CA ALA A 68 0.25 14.44 4.78
C ALA A 68 -0.13 14.49 6.26
N ASN A 69 -0.76 15.58 6.65
CA ASN A 69 -1.20 15.80 8.02
C ASN A 69 -2.60 15.21 8.30
N ILE A 70 -3.40 15.03 7.26
CA ILE A 70 -4.77 14.53 7.33
C ILE A 70 -4.99 13.57 6.15
N TYR A 71 -5.70 12.48 6.42
CA TYR A 71 -6.24 11.57 5.42
C TYR A 71 -7.77 11.57 5.50
N MET A 72 -8.45 11.37 4.38
CA MET A 72 -9.91 11.24 4.32
C MET A 72 -10.31 10.16 3.33
N LEU A 73 -11.47 9.54 3.57
CA LEU A 73 -12.14 8.68 2.60
C LEU A 73 -12.93 9.55 1.62
N ASP A 74 -12.95 9.17 0.36
CA ASP A 74 -13.93 9.67 -0.60
C ASP A 74 -15.25 8.87 -0.56
N ASN A 75 -16.14 9.12 -1.51
CA ASN A 75 -17.44 8.46 -1.57
C ASN A 75 -17.38 6.97 -1.95
N ASP A 76 -16.23 6.50 -2.46
CA ASP A 76 -15.99 5.11 -2.88
C ASP A 76 -15.12 4.36 -1.84
N ASP A 77 -15.03 4.89 -0.62
CA ASP A 77 -14.19 4.40 0.48
C ASP A 77 -12.68 4.32 0.12
N GLN A 78 -12.24 5.10 -0.87
CA GLN A 78 -10.82 5.23 -1.17
C GLN A 78 -10.21 6.30 -0.27
N ILE A 79 -9.06 5.98 0.33
CA ILE A 79 -8.35 6.88 1.23
C ILE A 79 -7.38 7.79 0.48
N TRP A 80 -7.38 9.08 0.80
CA TRP A 80 -6.58 10.11 0.16
C TRP A 80 -5.83 10.95 1.18
N SER A 81 -4.66 11.48 0.80
CA SER A 81 -4.05 12.60 1.51
C SER A 81 -4.87 13.87 1.26
N VAL A 82 -4.97 14.74 2.27
CA VAL A 82 -5.79 15.95 2.17
C VAL A 82 -5.03 17.21 2.55
N ILE A 83 -5.23 18.26 1.76
CA ILE A 83 -4.93 19.64 2.12
C ILE A 83 -6.26 20.37 2.26
N ILE A 84 -6.51 20.95 3.44
CA ILE A 84 -7.69 21.78 3.68
C ILE A 84 -7.25 23.23 3.80
N ILE A 85 -7.84 24.12 3.00
CA ILE A 85 -7.55 25.55 2.99
C ILE A 85 -8.83 26.29 3.37
N ASN A 86 -8.78 27.13 4.40
CA ASN A 86 -9.94 27.92 4.80
C ASN A 86 -10.20 29.11 3.86
N GLU A 87 -11.32 29.82 4.05
CA GLU A 87 -11.69 31.00 3.25
C GLU A 87 -10.68 32.14 3.29
N ARG A 88 -9.77 32.16 4.26
CA ARG A 88 -8.69 33.15 4.37
C ARG A 88 -7.44 32.74 3.60
N GLY A 89 -7.43 31.57 2.97
CA GLY A 89 -6.28 31.02 2.26
C GLY A 89 -5.24 30.37 3.17
N GLU A 90 -5.61 30.04 4.41
CA GLU A 90 -4.73 29.40 5.40
C GLU A 90 -4.92 27.88 5.37
N ARG A 91 -3.83 27.12 5.35
CA ARG A 91 -3.86 25.66 5.47
C ARG A 91 -4.21 25.26 6.90
N LEU A 92 -5.21 24.40 7.06
CA LEU A 92 -5.56 23.80 8.33
C LEU A 92 -4.63 22.63 8.64
N TYR A 93 -4.33 22.48 9.93
CA TYR A 93 -3.49 21.41 10.46
C TYR A 93 -4.18 20.75 11.65
N ASN A 94 -4.16 19.43 11.66
CA ASN A 94 -4.44 18.59 12.80
C ASN A 94 -3.18 18.45 13.66
N ASN A 95 -3.27 18.87 14.91
CA ASN A 95 -2.16 18.81 15.87
C ASN A 95 -2.08 17.46 16.61
N GLN A 96 -3.02 16.55 16.36
CA GLN A 96 -2.97 15.19 16.89
C GLN A 96 -1.98 14.35 16.09
N LYS A 97 -1.15 13.57 16.79
CA LYS A 97 -0.27 12.58 16.16
C LYS A 97 -1.00 11.24 16.13
N TYR A 98 -1.32 10.77 14.94
CA TYR A 98 -1.87 9.45 14.73
C TYR A 98 -0.77 8.40 14.62
N SER A 99 -1.10 7.17 15.00
CA SER A 99 -0.18 6.06 15.15
C SER A 99 -0.84 4.77 14.75
N VAL A 100 -0.03 3.86 14.23
CA VAL A 100 -0.38 2.46 14.04
C VAL A 100 0.85 1.61 14.30
N HIS A 101 0.68 0.50 14.99
CA HIS A 101 1.73 -0.49 15.24
C HIS A 101 1.42 -1.79 14.50
N ILE A 102 2.42 -2.37 13.85
CA ILE A 102 2.31 -3.71 13.27
C ILE A 102 2.74 -4.72 14.33
N GLU A 103 1.76 -5.41 14.90
CA GLU A 103 1.96 -6.43 15.93
C GLU A 103 2.49 -7.73 15.33
N GLU A 104 1.93 -8.16 14.20
CA GLU A 104 2.32 -9.40 13.54
C GLU A 104 2.15 -9.32 12.02
N TYR A 105 3.07 -9.96 11.31
CA TYR A 105 2.94 -10.23 9.88
C TYR A 105 3.26 -11.70 9.57
N LYS A 106 2.41 -12.35 8.76
CA LYS A 106 2.61 -13.72 8.29
C LYS A 106 2.19 -13.90 6.83
N LEU A 107 3.02 -14.60 6.07
CA LEU A 107 2.65 -15.21 4.80
C LEU A 107 2.08 -16.62 5.01
N SER A 108 0.95 -16.91 4.35
CA SER A 108 0.32 -18.23 4.35
C SER A 108 -0.41 -18.48 3.02
N SER A 109 -1.07 -19.63 2.87
CA SER A 109 -2.01 -19.89 1.77
C SER A 109 -3.48 -19.89 2.20
N VAL A 110 -3.78 -19.45 3.43
CA VAL A 110 -5.11 -19.47 4.03
C VAL A 110 -5.46 -18.14 4.68
N MET A 111 -6.70 -17.69 4.47
CA MET A 111 -7.26 -16.59 5.23
C MET A 111 -7.78 -17.16 6.55
N SER A 112 -7.19 -16.76 7.66
CA SER A 112 -7.58 -17.23 8.98
C SER A 112 -7.51 -16.10 9.99
N GLU A 113 -8.53 -16.02 10.82
CA GLU A 113 -8.54 -15.16 12.02
C GLU A 113 -7.65 -15.74 13.12
N LYS A 114 -7.47 -17.06 13.14
CA LYS A 114 -6.62 -17.73 14.12
C LYS A 114 -5.15 -17.44 13.84
N PRO A 115 -4.29 -17.47 14.88
CA PRO A 115 -2.85 -17.30 14.71
C PRO A 115 -2.27 -18.31 13.70
N ILE A 116 -1.43 -17.81 12.80
CA ILE A 116 -0.75 -18.62 11.79
C ILE A 116 0.61 -19.02 12.36
N LYS A 117 0.79 -20.33 12.62
CA LYS A 117 2.02 -20.85 13.25
C LYS A 117 3.26 -20.63 12.39
N ASN A 118 3.17 -20.94 11.10
CA ASN A 118 4.30 -20.96 10.19
C ASN A 118 4.21 -19.83 9.16
N HIS A 119 5.30 -19.11 8.99
CA HIS A 119 5.46 -18.16 7.90
C HIS A 119 5.89 -18.94 6.64
N LYS A 120 5.02 -19.05 5.64
CA LYS A 120 5.27 -19.81 4.40
C LYS A 120 6.04 -18.96 3.39
N ARG A 121 7.16 -19.49 2.90
CA ARG A 121 8.04 -18.81 1.90
C ARG A 121 8.04 -19.47 0.53
N GLN A 122 7.40 -20.62 0.38
CA GLN A 122 7.33 -21.37 -0.88
C GLN A 122 5.89 -21.77 -1.16
N TYR A 123 5.44 -21.46 -2.37
CA TYR A 123 4.09 -21.67 -2.83
C TYR A 123 4.12 -22.52 -4.08
N ASP A 124 3.18 -23.45 -4.16
CA ASP A 124 2.95 -24.22 -5.36
C ASP A 124 1.80 -23.63 -6.14
N ARG A 125 2.06 -23.27 -7.39
CA ARG A 125 1.07 -22.63 -8.25
C ARG A 125 -0.20 -23.47 -8.46
N PHE A 126 -0.08 -24.80 -8.44
CA PHE A 126 -1.20 -25.70 -8.74
C PHE A 126 -1.90 -26.16 -7.47
N LEU A 127 -1.17 -26.34 -6.37
CA LEU A 127 -1.74 -26.80 -5.10
C LEU A 127 -2.28 -25.65 -4.24
N ASP A 128 -1.56 -24.53 -4.16
CA ASP A 128 -2.00 -23.37 -3.37
C ASP A 128 -3.04 -22.55 -4.16
N GLN A 129 -4.09 -22.10 -3.46
CA GLN A 129 -5.15 -21.26 -4.05
C GLN A 129 -4.72 -19.80 -4.17
N LYS A 130 -3.99 -19.34 -3.15
CA LYS A 130 -3.64 -17.95 -2.96
C LYS A 130 -2.39 -17.84 -2.10
N ILE A 131 -1.71 -16.72 -2.24
CA ILE A 131 -0.72 -16.25 -1.27
C ILE A 131 -1.41 -15.19 -0.43
N VAL A 132 -1.40 -15.32 0.89
CA VAL A 132 -2.07 -14.41 1.82
C VAL A 132 -1.02 -13.76 2.70
N ALA A 133 -0.97 -12.43 2.67
CA ALA A 133 -0.28 -11.60 3.64
C ALA A 133 -1.27 -11.16 4.72
N ARG A 134 -1.13 -11.72 5.92
CA ARG A 134 -1.93 -11.38 7.10
C ARG A 134 -1.16 -10.42 7.98
N PHE A 135 -1.78 -9.30 8.32
CA PHE A 135 -1.24 -8.31 9.25
C PHE A 135 -2.16 -8.14 10.46
N LEU A 136 -1.55 -8.06 11.64
CA LEU A 136 -2.19 -7.62 12.87
C LEU A 136 -1.67 -6.24 13.23
N PHE A 137 -2.57 -5.34 13.54
CA PHE A 137 -2.28 -3.97 13.92
C PHE A 137 -2.82 -3.67 15.32
N THR A 138 -2.05 -2.93 16.10
CA THR A 138 -2.43 -2.43 17.42
C THR A 138 -2.19 -0.91 17.47
N GLN A 139 -2.68 -0.26 18.53
CA GLN A 139 -2.47 1.18 18.76
C GLN A 139 -2.89 2.08 17.58
N VAL A 140 -3.94 1.67 16.85
CA VAL A 140 -4.49 2.42 15.71
C VAL A 140 -5.25 3.63 16.24
N THR A 141 -4.72 4.82 16.01
CA THR A 141 -5.36 6.11 16.28
C THR A 141 -5.59 6.86 14.97
N GLY A 142 -6.65 7.67 14.86
CA GLY A 142 -6.99 8.32 13.59
C GLY A 142 -7.26 7.37 12.42
N LEU A 143 -6.93 7.79 11.20
CA LEU A 143 -7.15 7.06 9.95
C LEU A 143 -5.81 6.83 9.24
N HIS A 144 -5.56 5.59 8.80
CA HIS A 144 -4.34 5.16 8.14
C HIS A 144 -4.63 4.36 6.87
N SER A 145 -3.83 4.57 5.81
CA SER A 145 -3.85 3.72 4.62
C SER A 145 -2.84 2.59 4.73
N ILE A 146 -3.23 1.38 4.32
CA ILE A 146 -2.41 0.17 4.33
C ILE A 146 -2.37 -0.37 2.91
N THR A 147 -1.23 -0.21 2.24
CA THR A 147 -1.07 -0.60 0.84
C THR A 147 -0.07 -1.73 0.70
N THR A 148 -0.43 -2.76 -0.04
CA THR A 148 0.49 -3.82 -0.47
C THR A 148 0.79 -3.71 -1.96
N ALA A 149 2.07 -3.85 -2.31
CA ALA A 149 2.53 -3.92 -3.69
C ALA A 149 3.26 -5.24 -3.91
N TRP A 150 2.81 -5.99 -4.91
CA TRP A 150 3.34 -7.30 -5.27
C TRP A 150 4.14 -7.17 -6.56
N TYR A 151 5.39 -7.60 -6.55
CA TYR A 151 6.30 -7.51 -7.69
C TYR A 151 6.66 -8.90 -8.20
N THR A 152 6.65 -9.04 -9.53
CA THR A 152 7.05 -10.27 -10.20
C THR A 152 8.54 -10.57 -9.99
N PRO A 153 9.02 -11.78 -10.35
CA PRO A 153 10.44 -12.11 -10.29
C PRO A 153 11.34 -11.24 -11.18
N GLN A 154 10.77 -10.54 -12.15
CA GLN A 154 11.47 -9.59 -13.01
C GLN A 154 11.53 -8.18 -12.39
N GLY A 155 10.89 -7.96 -11.23
CA GLY A 155 10.85 -6.65 -10.56
C GLY A 155 9.71 -5.75 -11.04
N ASN A 156 8.81 -6.23 -11.90
CA ASN A 156 7.67 -5.45 -12.37
C ASN A 156 6.55 -5.44 -11.33
N LEU A 157 5.91 -4.29 -11.12
CA LEU A 157 4.71 -4.21 -10.29
C LEU A 157 3.58 -5.03 -10.92
N PHE A 158 3.07 -6.02 -10.19
CA PHE A 158 2.02 -6.93 -10.64
C PHE A 158 0.64 -6.54 -10.12
N GLN A 159 0.54 -6.25 -8.83
CA GLN A 159 -0.72 -5.91 -8.17
C GLN A 159 -0.46 -4.90 -7.05
N VAL A 160 -1.37 -3.95 -6.91
CA VAL A 160 -1.48 -3.07 -5.74
C VAL A 160 -2.82 -3.33 -5.08
N SER A 161 -2.86 -3.33 -3.76
CA SER A 161 -4.11 -3.45 -3.00
C SER A 161 -4.04 -2.55 -1.78
N GLU A 162 -5.05 -1.70 -1.62
CA GLU A 162 -5.16 -0.73 -0.52
C GLU A 162 -6.35 -1.12 0.37
N ASN A 163 -6.16 -0.94 1.67
CA ASN A 163 -7.22 -0.99 2.67
C ASN A 163 -6.93 0.12 3.70
N TYR A 164 -7.84 0.40 4.63
CA TYR A 164 -7.64 1.41 5.65
C TYR A 164 -7.88 0.86 7.06
N LEU A 165 -7.25 1.52 8.03
CA LEU A 165 -7.48 1.31 9.45
C LEU A 165 -7.99 2.62 10.04
N ILE A 166 -9.08 2.57 10.80
CA ILE A 166 -9.64 3.73 11.49
C ILE A 166 -9.78 3.43 12.97
N GLU A 167 -9.43 4.37 13.84
CA GLU A 167 -9.66 4.29 15.29
C GLU A 167 -11.12 3.96 15.62
N THR A 168 -11.31 3.11 16.62
CA THR A 168 -12.63 2.66 17.07
C THR A 168 -12.83 3.10 18.52
N ASN A 169 -14.02 3.62 18.85
CA ASN A 169 -14.35 4.14 20.19
C ASN A 169 -14.45 3.05 21.30
N SER A 170 -13.98 1.83 21.05
CA SER A 170 -14.00 0.75 22.03
C SER A 170 -12.96 0.99 23.12
N LYS A 171 -13.34 0.82 24.39
CA LYS A 171 -12.45 0.98 25.55
C LYS A 171 -11.32 -0.07 25.62
N GLU A 172 -11.35 -1.09 24.77
CA GLU A 172 -10.33 -2.13 24.70
C GLU A 172 -9.36 -1.84 23.56
N THR A 173 -8.06 -2.03 23.81
CA THR A 173 -7.02 -2.09 22.76
C THR A 173 -7.38 -3.21 21.79
N GLN A 174 -8.02 -2.84 20.68
CA GLN A 174 -8.48 -3.79 19.68
C GLN A 174 -7.36 -4.06 18.67
N THR A 175 -6.93 -5.32 18.59
CA THR A 175 -6.11 -5.78 17.46
C THR A 175 -6.96 -5.78 16.20
N LYS A 176 -6.50 -5.08 15.16
CA LYS A 176 -7.15 -5.03 13.84
C LYS A 176 -6.41 -5.95 12.88
N MET A 177 -7.15 -6.71 12.09
CA MET A 177 -6.58 -7.69 11.17
C MET A 177 -6.93 -7.32 9.74
N LEU A 178 -5.91 -7.30 8.88
CA LEU A 178 -6.08 -7.16 7.43
C LEU A 178 -5.43 -8.34 6.72
N TRP A 179 -6.05 -8.75 5.62
CA TRP A 179 -5.48 -9.70 4.68
C TRP A 179 -5.37 -9.07 3.30
N PHE A 180 -4.21 -9.25 2.69
CA PHE A 180 -3.99 -8.98 1.28
C PHE A 180 -3.62 -10.29 0.61
N TRP A 181 -4.01 -10.48 -0.65
CA TRP A 181 -3.73 -11.74 -1.31
C TRP A 181 -3.48 -11.61 -2.81
N LEU A 182 -2.66 -12.54 -3.30
CA LEU A 182 -2.55 -12.88 -4.72
C LEU A 182 -3.36 -14.15 -4.97
N ASP A 183 -4.30 -14.08 -5.90
CA ASP A 183 -5.03 -15.26 -6.37
C ASP A 183 -4.17 -16.04 -7.37
N LEU A 184 -3.80 -17.28 -7.02
CA LEU A 184 -2.97 -18.14 -7.87
C LEU A 184 -3.76 -18.87 -8.96
N ARG A 185 -5.09 -18.94 -8.81
CA ARG A 185 -5.99 -19.67 -9.72
C ARG A 185 -6.70 -18.76 -10.72
N ASN A 186 -6.57 -17.45 -10.56
CA ASN A 186 -7.15 -16.50 -11.50
C ASN A 186 -6.59 -16.73 -12.91
N SER A 187 -7.46 -17.15 -13.83
CA SER A 187 -7.10 -17.55 -15.20
C SER A 187 -6.78 -16.37 -16.12
N LYS A 188 -7.02 -15.12 -15.68
CA LYS A 188 -6.80 -13.92 -16.51
C LYS A 188 -5.32 -13.61 -16.74
N HIS A 189 -4.42 -14.03 -15.84
CA HIS A 189 -2.98 -13.78 -15.96
C HIS A 189 -2.17 -15.02 -15.57
N GLN A 190 -1.28 -15.47 -16.45
CA GLN A 190 -0.35 -16.54 -16.12
C GLN A 190 0.75 -15.99 -15.20
N LEU A 191 0.63 -16.23 -13.89
CA LEU A 191 1.64 -15.80 -12.91
C LEU A 191 3.01 -16.41 -13.21
N PRO A 192 4.10 -15.62 -13.34
CA PRO A 192 5.44 -16.15 -13.50
C PRO A 192 5.90 -16.87 -12.24
N CYS A 193 6.49 -18.06 -12.40
CA CYS A 193 7.20 -18.73 -11.31
C CYS A 193 8.53 -18.02 -11.06
N GLY A 194 9.02 -18.05 -9.82
CA GLY A 194 10.24 -17.36 -9.43
C GLY A 194 10.15 -16.73 -8.03
N LEU A 195 11.12 -15.88 -7.72
CA LEU A 195 11.19 -15.15 -6.46
C LEU A 195 10.38 -13.86 -6.56
N TRP A 196 9.25 -13.79 -5.90
CA TRP A 196 8.40 -12.61 -5.82
C TRP A 196 8.76 -11.74 -4.63
N THR A 197 8.39 -10.47 -4.72
CA THR A 197 8.58 -9.49 -3.64
C THR A 197 7.23 -8.89 -3.24
N LEU A 198 6.93 -8.85 -1.94
CA LEU A 198 5.85 -8.08 -1.35
C LEU A 198 6.44 -6.87 -0.64
N LYS A 199 5.82 -5.70 -0.83
CA LYS A 199 6.10 -4.50 -0.04
C LYS A 199 4.83 -4.02 0.66
N LEU A 200 4.97 -3.58 1.91
CA LEU A 200 3.91 -2.89 2.65
C LEU A 200 4.25 -1.41 2.81
N PHE A 201 3.24 -0.58 2.59
CA PHE A 201 3.27 0.84 2.88
C PHE A 201 2.18 1.18 3.89
N VAL A 202 2.50 2.06 4.83
CA VAL A 202 1.54 2.67 5.75
C VAL A 202 1.55 4.16 5.48
N ASP A 203 0.39 4.72 5.14
CA ASP A 203 0.25 6.13 4.76
C ASP A 203 1.16 6.54 3.58
N GLY A 204 1.53 5.57 2.75
CA GLY A 204 2.50 5.74 1.66
C GLY A 204 3.97 5.59 2.06
N ALA A 205 4.31 5.57 3.36
CA ALA A 205 5.67 5.31 3.81
C ALA A 205 6.00 3.82 3.65
N PHE A 206 7.16 3.48 3.12
CA PHE A 206 7.64 2.11 3.08
C PHE A 206 7.90 1.57 4.50
N ILE A 207 7.34 0.40 4.81
CA ILE A 207 7.47 -0.20 6.16
C ILE A 207 8.20 -1.54 6.13
N LEU A 208 7.87 -2.42 5.18
CA LEU A 208 8.51 -3.74 5.09
C LEU A 208 8.58 -4.25 3.65
N GLU A 209 9.59 -5.10 3.44
CA GLU A 209 9.73 -5.95 2.26
C GLU A 209 9.82 -7.41 2.72
N ASP A 210 9.13 -8.32 2.01
CA ASP A 210 9.35 -9.75 2.15
C ASP A 210 9.37 -10.45 0.77
N LYS A 211 9.98 -11.63 0.71
CA LYS A 211 10.13 -12.41 -0.51
C LYS A 211 9.64 -13.83 -0.33
N PHE A 212 9.00 -14.35 -1.37
CA PHE A 212 8.53 -15.73 -1.42
C PHE A 212 8.76 -16.32 -2.81
N GLN A 213 8.92 -17.64 -2.86
CA GLN A 213 9.10 -18.39 -4.09
C GLN A 213 7.75 -18.95 -4.57
N LEU A 214 7.39 -18.67 -5.81
CA LEU A 214 6.32 -19.38 -6.52
C LEU A 214 6.93 -20.46 -7.42
N LEU A 215 6.51 -21.70 -7.22
CA LEU A 215 7.00 -22.89 -7.90
C LEU A 215 5.94 -23.47 -8.83
N GLU A 216 6.40 -24.19 -9.84
CA GLU A 216 5.56 -24.77 -10.90
C GLU A 216 5.00 -26.18 -10.58
N LYS A 217 5.04 -26.75 -9.36
CA LYS A 217 4.93 -28.21 -9.19
C LYS A 217 3.57 -28.79 -8.77
N GLY A 218 2.77 -29.14 -9.78
CA GLY A 218 1.77 -30.20 -9.67
C GLY A 218 2.42 -31.61 -9.62
N TYR A 219 2.18 -32.33 -8.51
CA TYR A 219 2.46 -33.75 -8.20
C TYR A 219 3.82 -34.17 -7.58
N TYR A 220 3.68 -35.03 -6.57
CA TYR A 220 4.69 -35.83 -5.84
C TYR A 220 5.67 -36.53 -6.79
N SER A 221 6.97 -36.32 -6.61
CA SER A 221 7.94 -37.32 -7.03
C SER A 221 7.88 -38.49 -6.04
N ILE A 222 7.13 -39.54 -6.39
CA ILE A 222 7.42 -40.88 -5.84
C ILE A 222 8.78 -41.27 -6.41
N ARG A 223 9.84 -41.04 -5.63
CA ARG A 223 11.05 -41.85 -5.67
C ARG A 223 11.31 -42.27 -4.23
N GLY A 224 10.59 -43.31 -3.82
CA GLY A 224 11.14 -44.24 -2.84
C GLY A 224 12.25 -44.97 -3.57
N ASP A 225 13.47 -44.80 -3.10
CA ASP A 225 14.60 -45.62 -3.52
C ASP A 225 14.33 -47.08 -3.08
N VAL A 226 14.63 -48.01 -3.99
CA VAL A 226 14.59 -49.47 -3.79
C VAL A 226 15.75 -49.90 -2.91
#